data_AF-A0A3C7VY23-F1
#
_entry.id   AF-A0A3C7VY23-F1
#
_cell.length_a   1.000
_cell.length_b   1.000
_cell.length_c   1.000
_cell.angle_alpha   90.00
_cell.angle_beta   90.00
_cell.angle_gamma   90.00
#
_symmetry.space_group_name_H-M   'P 1'
#
loop_
_entity.id
_entity.type
_entity.pdbx_description
1 polymer ?
#
loop_
_entity_poly.entity_id
_entity_poly.type
_entity_poly.pdbx_seq_one_letter_code
_entity_poly.pdbx_strand_id
1 'polypeptide(L)' 'MFEMIKNSAVLFVQGRLFHNPLSVLLLNLVGISVSLALCLGLTLSGIPFWIAAIAGAFIGGCLQPWLFRNLRYR' A
#
# COMPACT_ATOMS: atom_id res chain seq x y z
N MET A 1 21.62 -5.64 11.79
CA MET A 1 20.36 -5.61 11.00
C MET A 1 19.46 -4.43 11.38
N PHE A 2 19.26 -4.17 12.68
CA PHE A 2 18.43 -3.04 13.14
C PHE A 2 18.91 -1.66 12.64
N GLU A 3 20.23 -1.42 12.64
CA GLU A 3 20.85 -0.24 12.02
C GLU A 3 20.53 -0.09 10.52
N MET A 4 20.53 -1.20 9.77
CA MET A 4 20.15 -1.21 8.34
C MET A 4 18.68 -0.86 8.15
N ILE A 5 17.79 -1.41 8.97
CA ILE A 5 16.36 -1.11 8.93
C ILE A 5 16.12 0.37 9.22
N LYS A 6 16.80 0.91 10.23
CA LYS A 6 16.70 2.32 10.62
C LYS A 6 17.19 3.24 9.49
N ASN A 7 18.34 2.94 8.87
CA ASN A 7 18.82 3.71 7.73
C ASN A 7 17.87 3.65 6.53
N SER A 8 17.34 2.46 6.20
CA SER A 8 16.35 2.33 5.12
C SER A 8 15.05 3.10 5.40
N ALA A 9 14.58 3.09 6.66
CA ALA A 9 13.41 3.85 7.08
C ALA A 9 13.65 5.37 6.97
N VAL A 10 14.83 5.85 7.38
CA VAL A 10 15.23 7.26 7.24
C VAL A 10 15.28 7.65 5.76
N LEU A 11 15.89 6.82 4.90
CA LEU A 11 15.94 7.06 3.45
C LEU A 11 14.56 7.04 2.79
N PHE A 12 13.63 6.21 3.29
CA PHE A 12 12.24 6.19 2.84
C PHE A 12 11.53 7.50 3.14
N VAL A 13 11.61 7.97 4.39
CA VAL A 13 10.99 9.24 4.84
C VAL A 13 11.61 10.44 4.11
N GLN A 14 12.91 10.39 3.82
CA GLN A 14 13.59 11.41 3.01
C GLN A 14 13.28 11.34 1.51
N GLY A 15 12.50 10.34 1.06
CA GLY A 15 12.18 10.12 -0.36
C GLY A 15 13.37 9.71 -1.22
N ARG A 16 14.49 9.30 -0.60
CA ARG A 16 15.75 8.93 -1.29
C ARG A 16 15.91 7.43 -1.50
N LEU A 17 15.05 6.61 -0.89
CA LEU A 17 15.12 5.15 -0.99
C LEU A 17 14.81 4.64 -2.41
N PHE A 18 13.88 5.30 -3.10
CA PHE A 18 13.44 4.92 -4.43
C PHE A 18 13.95 5.88 -5.48
N HIS A 19 14.16 5.37 -6.69
CA HIS A 19 14.57 6.19 -7.82
C HIS A 19 13.53 7.28 -8.14
N ASN A 20 12.24 6.92 -8.06
CA ASN A 20 11.11 7.82 -8.28
C ASN A 20 10.11 7.75 -7.10
N PRO A 21 10.21 8.65 -6.09
CA PRO A 21 9.32 8.64 -4.93
C PRO A 21 7.86 8.93 -5.29
N LEU A 22 7.60 9.73 -6.33
CA LEU A 22 6.25 10.00 -6.82
C LEU A 22 5.55 8.74 -7.32
N SER A 23 6.26 7.84 -8.00
CA SER A 23 5.70 6.57 -8.48
C SER A 23 5.26 5.68 -7.33
N VAL A 24 6.01 5.67 -6.22
CA VAL A 24 5.65 4.94 -5.00
C VAL A 24 4.34 5.48 -4.41
N LEU A 25 4.23 6.81 -4.31
CA LEU A 25 3.06 7.48 -3.75
C LEU A 25 1.81 7.21 -4.62
N LEU A 26 1.93 7.30 -5.94
CA LEU A 26 0.86 6.99 -6.89
C LEU A 26 0.41 5.53 -6.79
N LEU A 27 1.36 4.58 -6.77
CA LEU A 27 1.03 3.16 -6.63
C LEU A 27 0.38 2.87 -5.28
N ASN A 28 0.81 3.54 -4.21
CA ASN A 28 0.19 3.39 -2.90
C ASN A 28 -1.24 3.95 -2.88
N LEU A 29 -1.49 5.08 -3.57
CA LEU A 29 -2.84 5.62 -3.77
C LEU A 29 -3.74 4.67 -4.56
N VAL A 30 -3.21 3.98 -5.58
CA VAL A 30 -3.98 2.96 -6.31
C VAL A 30 -4.36 1.82 -5.36
N GLY A 31 -3.42 1.32 -4.55
CA GLY A 31 -3.71 0.31 -3.53
C GLY A 31 -4.82 0.75 -2.55
N ILE A 32 -4.71 1.97 -2.02
CA ILE A 32 -5.74 2.56 -1.12
C ILE A 32 -7.09 2.67 -1.82
N SER A 33 -7.11 3.14 -3.07
CA SER A 33 -8.36 3.29 -3.84
C SER A 33 -9.05 1.95 -4.10
N VAL A 34 -8.30 0.89 -4.39
CA VAL A 34 -8.85 -0.46 -4.58
C VAL A 34 -9.42 -1.00 -3.27
N SER A 35 -8.69 -0.87 -2.16
CA SER A 35 -9.17 -1.27 -0.83
C SER A 35 -10.44 -0.52 -0.43
N LEU A 36 -10.48 0.80 -0.69
CA LEU A 36 -11.62 1.65 -0.39
C LEU A 36 -12.84 1.25 -1.24
N ALA A 37 -12.65 1.04 -2.54
CA ALA A 37 -13.72 0.61 -3.44
C ALA A 37 -14.30 -0.75 -3.04
N LEU A 38 -13.45 -1.71 -2.65
CA LEU A 38 -13.88 -3.00 -2.13
C LEU A 38 -14.65 -2.87 -0.83
N CYS A 39 -14.14 -2.09 0.13
CA CYS A 39 -14.78 -1.90 1.41
C CYS A 39 -16.17 -1.26 1.25
N LEU A 40 -16.28 -0.21 0.42
CA LEU A 40 -17.55 0.43 0.11
C LEU A 40 -18.50 -0.52 -0.62
N GLY A 41 -18.02 -1.25 -1.63
CA GLY A 41 -18.84 -2.20 -2.39
C GLY A 41 -19.43 -3.31 -1.52
N LEU A 42 -18.63 -3.87 -0.59
CA LEU A 42 -19.07 -4.88 0.35
C LEU A 42 -20.03 -4.30 1.40
N THR A 43 -19.78 -3.09 1.89
CA THR A 43 -20.68 -2.46 2.88
C THR A 43 -22.04 -2.14 2.25
N LEU A 44 -22.07 -1.71 0.99
CA LEU A 44 -23.30 -1.44 0.24
C LEU A 44 -24.11 -2.70 -0.06
N SER A 45 -23.50 -3.89 -0.12
CA SER A 45 -24.22 -5.16 -0.27
C SER A 45 -24.82 -5.71 1.03
N GLY A 46 -24.71 -4.94 2.13
CA GLY A 46 -25.25 -5.32 3.44
C GLY A 46 -24.27 -6.12 4.32
N ILE A 47 -23.01 -6.28 3.89
CA ILE A 47 -21.98 -6.92 4.72
C ILE A 47 -21.57 -5.96 5.84
N PRO A 48 -21.41 -6.43 7.09
CA PRO A 48 -20.93 -5.62 8.19
C PRO A 48 -19.59 -4.94 7.86
N PHE A 49 -19.50 -3.64 8.17
CA PHE A 49 -18.32 -2.82 7.88
C PHE A 49 -17.00 -3.45 8.35
N TRP A 50 -16.99 -4.10 9.52
CA TRP A 50 -15.80 -4.78 10.05
C TRP A 50 -15.29 -5.90 9.13
N ILE A 51 -16.20 -6.67 8.52
CA ILE A 51 -15.86 -7.76 7.60
C ILE A 51 -15.39 -7.17 6.26
N ALA A 52 -16.07 -6.13 5.77
CA ALA A 52 -15.68 -5.41 4.57
C ALA A 52 -14.28 -4.77 4.71
N ALA A 53 -13.96 -4.22 5.88
CA ALA A 53 -12.67 -3.63 6.18
C ALA A 53 -11.54 -4.68 6.22
N ILE A 54 -11.77 -5.85 6.84
CA ILE A 54 -10.80 -6.95 6.83
C ILE A 54 -10.54 -7.43 5.41
N ALA A 55 -11.60 -7.66 4.63
CA ALA A 55 -11.47 -8.12 3.24
C ALA A 55 -10.76 -7.07 2.36
N GLY A 56 -11.13 -5.79 2.48
CA GLY A 56 -10.50 -4.69 1.76
C GLY A 56 -9.03 -4.52 2.13
N ALA A 57 -8.68 -4.59 3.42
CA ALA A 57 -7.30 -4.50 3.89
C ALA A 57 -6.46 -5.69 3.42
N PHE A 58 -7.03 -6.91 3.46
CA PHE A 58 -6.35 -8.12 3.00
C PHE A 58 -6.06 -8.05 1.49
N ILE A 59 -7.07 -7.74 0.67
CA ILE A 59 -6.91 -7.65 -0.78
C ILE A 59 -5.96 -6.51 -1.15
N GLY A 60 -6.12 -5.34 -0.53
CA GLY A 60 -5.23 -4.19 -0.73
C GLY A 60 -3.77 -4.47 -0.38
N GLY A 61 -3.54 -5.13 0.77
CA GLY A 61 -2.22 -5.55 1.20
C GLY A 61 -1.61 -6.60 0.27
N CYS A 62 -2.39 -7.57 -0.21
CA CYS A 62 -1.94 -8.55 -1.19
C CYS A 62 -1.65 -7.94 -2.57
N LEU A 63 -2.29 -6.82 -2.91
CA LEU A 63 -2.08 -6.09 -4.16
C LEU A 63 -0.76 -5.30 -4.16
N GLN A 64 -0.30 -4.83 -2.98
CA GLN A 64 0.90 -4.00 -2.85
C GLN A 64 2.17 -4.63 -3.44
N PRO A 65 2.53 -5.92 -3.16
CA PRO A 65 3.69 -6.57 -3.76
C PRO A 65 3.67 -6.56 -5.29
N TRP A 66 2.47 -6.71 -5.88
CA TRP A 66 2.31 -6.71 -7.33
C TRP A 66 2.45 -5.30 -7.92
N LEU A 67 1.83 -4.28 -7.28
CA LEU A 67 2.00 -2.88 -7.69
C LEU A 67 3.46 -2.43 -7.59
N PHE A 68 4.16 -2.84 -6.53
CA PHE A 68 5.51 -2.39 -6.25
C PHE A 68 6.59 -3.21 -6.98
N ARG A 69 6.21 -4.24 -7.75
CA ARG A 69 7.13 -5.14 -8.45
C ARG A 69 8.14 -4.42 -9.33
N ASN A 70 7.76 -3.29 -9.92
CA ASN A 70 8.60 -2.53 -10.85
C ASN A 70 9.29 -1.31 -10.22
N LEU A 71 9.18 -1.12 -8.90
CA LEU A 71 9.86 -0.02 -8.22
C LEU A 71 11.36 -0.28 -8.12
N ARG A 72 12.16 0.67 -8.63
CA ARG A 72 13.63 0.61 -8.53
C ARG A 72 14.11 1.35 -7.29
N TYR A 73 14.99 0.69 -6.54
CA TYR A 73 15.74 1.29 -5.44
C TYR A 73 16.90 2.14 -5.99
N ARG A 74 17.38 3.08 -5.16
CA ARG A 74 18.56 3.90 -5.45
C ARG A 74 19.84 3.30 -4.89
#